data_AF-A0A162YC30-F1
#
_entry.id   AF-A0A162YC30-F1
#
_cell.length_a   1.000
_cell.length_b   1.000
_cell.length_c   1.000
_cell.angle_alpha   90.00
_cell.angle_beta   90.00
_cell.angle_gamma   90.00
#
_symmetry.space_group_name_H-M   'P 1'
#
loop_
_entity.id
_entity.type
_entity.pdbx_description
1 polymer ?
#
loop_
_entity_poly.entity_id
_entity_poly.type
_entity_poly.pdbx_seq_one_letter_code
_entity_poly.pdbx_strand_id
1 'polypeptide(L)'
;MASQRVFQLGLRRAAAPSFKIAPAGRTIQKRLAATEAASQDTASEILRKQRLQRPVSPHLSIYKPQITWYASSLNRITGITLSGSLYLFGLAYLAAPYTGWHLETASMVATVAAWPVAAKIALKSFFAFPMFFHSFNGVRHLLWDIGVGFTNQQVIRTGWSAIALTVVTSLYYVFFQ
;
A
#
# COMPACT_ATOMS: atom_id res chain seq x y z
N MET A 1 61.56 37.89 2.47
CA MET A 1 60.49 38.89 2.71
C MET A 1 59.12 38.24 2.99
N ALA A 2 59.05 37.23 3.86
CA ALA A 2 57.80 36.53 4.20
C ALA A 2 57.45 36.56 5.70
N SER A 3 58.38 36.96 6.57
CA SER A 3 58.19 36.94 8.03
C SER A 3 57.47 38.18 8.58
N GLN A 4 57.50 39.33 7.89
CA GLN A 4 56.83 40.55 8.37
C GLN A 4 55.31 40.56 8.08
N ARG A 5 54.83 39.73 7.15
CA ARG A 5 53.40 39.68 6.79
C ARG A 5 52.57 38.79 7.72
N VAL A 6 53.18 37.80 8.38
CA VAL A 6 52.48 36.90 9.31
C VAL A 6 52.20 37.58 10.66
N PHE A 7 53.10 38.46 11.13
CA PHE A 7 52.94 39.19 12.38
C PHE A 7 51.77 40.21 12.34
N GLN A 8 51.56 40.86 11.20
CA GLN A 8 50.46 41.81 10.99
C GLN A 8 49.07 41.12 10.95
N LEU A 9 48.99 39.84 10.57
CA LEU A 9 47.74 39.07 10.59
C LEU A 9 47.36 38.59 12.02
N GLY A 10 48.34 38.42 12.91
CA GLY A 10 48.09 38.09 14.32
C GLY A 10 47.47 39.25 15.11
N LEU A 11 47.92 40.48 14.84
CA LEU A 11 47.44 41.68 15.54
C LEU A 11 46.03 42.12 15.12
N ARG A 12 45.55 41.72 13.93
CA ARG A 12 44.17 42.00 13.49
C ARG A 12 43.11 41.10 14.13
N ARG A 13 43.49 40.06 14.88
CA ARG A 13 42.56 39.23 15.67
C ARG A 13 42.36 39.72 17.11
N ALA A 14 43.07 40.77 17.54
CA ALA A 14 42.93 41.37 18.86
C ALA A 14 41.90 42.52 18.92
N ALA A 15 41.15 42.78 17.85
CA ALA A 15 39.95 43.60 17.90
C ALA A 15 38.76 42.68 18.14
N ALA A 16 38.56 42.29 19.40
CA ALA A 16 37.31 41.66 19.81
C ALA A 16 36.14 42.58 19.38
N PRO A 17 35.10 42.07 18.70
CA PRO A 17 33.90 42.87 18.54
C PRO A 17 33.41 43.19 19.95
N SER A 18 33.26 44.48 20.27
CA SER A 18 32.64 44.85 21.54
C SER A 18 31.25 44.22 21.53
N PHE A 19 31.06 43.15 22.29
CA PHE A 19 29.73 42.63 22.59
C PHE A 19 29.03 43.74 23.38
N LYS A 20 28.35 44.62 22.66
CA LYS A 20 27.35 45.48 23.27
C LYS A 20 26.25 44.53 23.73
N ILE A 21 26.29 44.18 25.01
CA ILE A 21 25.16 43.59 25.70
C ILE A 21 24.08 44.67 25.65
N ALA A 22 23.27 44.63 24.59
CA ALA A 22 21.98 45.30 24.64
C ALA A 22 21.29 44.72 25.88
N PRO A 23 20.73 45.56 26.79
CA PRO A 23 19.93 45.01 27.87
C PRO A 23 18.92 44.11 27.19
N ALA A 24 18.81 42.87 27.66
CA ALA A 24 17.78 41.95 27.22
C ALA A 24 16.44 42.61 27.57
N GLY A 25 16.00 43.51 26.68
CA GLY A 25 14.71 44.14 26.75
C GLY A 25 13.75 42.98 26.80
N ARG A 26 13.04 42.85 27.93
CA ARG A 26 12.01 41.85 28.12
C ARG A 26 11.17 41.85 26.84
N THR A 27 11.43 40.90 25.94
CA THR A 27 10.51 40.55 24.88
C THR A 27 9.35 39.92 25.62
N ILE A 28 8.45 40.78 26.10
CA ILE A 28 7.16 40.38 26.63
C ILE A 28 6.51 39.65 25.48
N GLN A 29 6.49 38.33 25.55
CA GLN A 29 5.77 37.50 24.62
C GLN A 29 4.30 37.88 24.77
N LYS A 30 3.83 38.81 23.93
CA LYS A 30 2.43 39.17 23.85
C LYS A 30 1.69 37.92 23.37
N ARG A 31 1.08 37.18 24.29
CA ARG A 31 0.11 36.15 23.95
C ARG A 31 -1.12 36.87 23.42
N LEU A 32 -1.23 36.95 22.09
CA LEU A 32 -2.38 37.54 21.39
C LEU A 32 -3.62 36.61 21.43
N ALA A 33 -3.47 35.39 21.93
CA ALA A 33 -4.58 34.47 22.13
C ALA A 33 -5.17 34.67 23.53
N ALA A 34 -6.35 35.29 23.59
CA ALA A 34 -7.17 35.29 24.79
C ALA A 34 -7.66 33.86 25.04
N THR A 35 -7.40 33.32 26.24
CA THR A 35 -7.93 32.02 26.67
C THR A 35 -9.19 32.26 27.45
N GLU A 36 -10.32 31.77 26.94
CA GLU A 36 -11.59 31.78 27.66
C GLU A 36 -11.79 30.43 28.37
N ALA A 37 -12.35 30.47 29.58
CA ALA A 37 -12.77 29.26 30.27
C ALA A 37 -14.04 28.72 29.60
N ALA A 38 -13.90 27.67 28.80
CA ALA A 38 -15.01 26.98 28.18
C ALA A 38 -15.45 25.78 29.03
N SER A 39 -16.75 25.49 29.08
CA SER A 39 -17.24 24.21 29.58
C SER A 39 -16.71 23.07 28.69
N GLN A 40 -16.62 21.86 29.24
CA GLN A 40 -16.13 20.70 28.49
C GLN A 40 -16.95 20.46 27.20
N ASP A 41 -18.26 20.68 27.26
CA ASP A 41 -19.16 20.49 26.13
C ASP A 41 -18.85 21.48 25.00
N THR A 42 -18.70 22.77 25.31
CA THR A 42 -18.36 23.80 24.33
C THR A 42 -16.98 23.55 23.71
N ALA A 43 -15.99 23.17 24.53
CA ALA A 43 -14.67 22.81 24.03
C ALA A 43 -14.73 21.62 23.06
N SER A 44 -15.54 20.61 23.38
CA SER A 44 -15.73 19.42 22.52
C SER A 44 -16.38 19.77 21.18
N GLU A 45 -17.36 20.69 21.19
CA GLU A 45 -18.05 21.15 19.99
C GLU A 45 -17.09 21.91 19.06
N ILE A 46 -16.28 22.80 19.60
CA ILE A 46 -15.24 23.53 18.86
C ILE A 46 -14.26 22.54 18.20
N LEU A 47 -13.78 21.55 18.96
CA LEU A 47 -12.86 20.54 18.43
C LEU A 47 -13.53 19.70 17.32
N ARG A 48 -14.83 19.38 17.44
CA ARG A 48 -15.58 18.67 16.40
C ARG A 48 -15.67 19.51 15.12
N LYS A 49 -16.04 20.79 15.23
CA LYS A 49 -16.08 21.74 14.10
C LYS A 49 -14.72 21.86 13.42
N GLN A 50 -13.65 21.96 14.19
CA GLN A 50 -12.28 22.00 13.66
C GLN A 50 -11.88 20.70 12.96
N ARG A 51 -12.22 19.52 13.51
CA ARG A 51 -11.87 18.21 12.89
C ARG A 51 -12.52 18.03 11.53
N LEU A 52 -13.75 18.55 11.33
CA LEU A 52 -14.43 18.50 10.03
C LEU A 52 -13.73 19.34 8.95
N GLN A 53 -13.00 20.38 9.33
CA GLN A 53 -12.27 21.25 8.41
C GLN A 53 -10.84 20.80 8.13
N ARG A 54 -10.33 19.78 8.84
CA ARG A 54 -8.96 19.29 8.63
C ARG A 54 -8.91 18.43 7.37
N PRO A 55 -8.07 18.77 6.39
CA PRO A 55 -7.88 17.92 5.22
C PRO A 55 -7.20 16.61 5.63
N VAL A 56 -7.53 15.53 4.92
CA VAL A 56 -6.81 14.26 5.03
C VAL A 56 -5.53 14.37 4.21
N SER A 57 -4.38 14.07 4.81
CA SER A 57 -3.12 14.08 4.07
C SER A 57 -3.14 13.02 2.96
N PRO A 58 -2.59 13.29 1.77
CA PRO A 58 -2.50 12.29 0.73
C PRO A 58 -1.72 11.07 1.22
N HIS A 59 -2.16 9.87 0.85
CA HIS A 59 -1.55 8.61 1.26
C HIS A 59 -1.18 7.76 0.04
N LEU A 60 -2.14 7.05 -0.56
CA LEU A 60 -1.89 6.13 -1.67
C LEU A 60 -1.38 6.84 -2.93
N SER A 61 -1.76 8.11 -3.13
CA SER A 61 -1.35 8.91 -4.28
C SER A 61 0.12 9.36 -4.24
N ILE A 62 0.74 9.39 -3.05
CA ILE A 62 2.13 9.84 -2.88
C ILE A 62 3.06 8.76 -2.32
N TYR A 63 2.52 7.63 -1.88
CA TYR A 63 3.32 6.58 -1.26
C TYR A 63 4.17 5.84 -2.29
N LYS A 64 5.44 5.59 -1.96
CA LYS A 64 6.37 4.88 -2.85
C LYS A 64 5.86 3.45 -3.15
N PRO A 65 5.80 3.04 -4.42
CA PRO A 65 5.53 1.66 -4.77
C PRO A 65 6.50 0.66 -4.14
N GLN A 66 5.96 -0.33 -3.42
CA GLN A 66 6.74 -1.38 -2.75
C GLN A 66 6.02 -2.73 -2.85
N ILE A 67 6.80 -3.79 -2.99
CA ILE A 67 6.28 -5.17 -3.09
C ILE A 67 5.38 -5.57 -1.91
N THR A 68 5.62 -5.00 -0.73
CA THR A 68 4.85 -5.25 0.50
C THR A 68 3.35 -4.97 0.32
N TRP A 69 3.00 -3.71 0.05
CA TRP A 69 1.60 -3.30 -0.04
C TRP A 69 0.96 -3.67 -1.37
N TYR A 70 1.72 -3.72 -2.47
CA TYR A 70 1.19 -4.20 -3.76
C TYR A 70 0.80 -5.67 -3.69
N ALA A 71 1.66 -6.54 -3.15
CA ALA A 71 1.32 -7.96 -3.00
C ALA A 71 0.13 -8.15 -2.05
N SER A 72 0.05 -7.35 -0.97
CA SER A 72 -1.11 -7.37 -0.07
C SER A 72 -2.42 -6.98 -0.77
N SER A 73 -2.42 -5.88 -1.54
CA SER A 73 -3.58 -5.46 -2.33
C SER A 73 -3.97 -6.50 -3.37
N LEU A 74 -3.00 -7.05 -4.09
CA LEU A 74 -3.23 -8.11 -5.06
C LEU A 74 -3.85 -9.35 -4.39
N ASN A 75 -3.41 -9.72 -3.19
CA ASN A 75 -3.97 -10.88 -2.48
C ASN A 75 -5.46 -10.69 -2.19
N ARG A 76 -5.87 -9.47 -1.84
CA ARG A 76 -7.28 -9.12 -1.64
C ARG A 76 -8.05 -9.18 -2.95
N ILE A 77 -7.52 -8.57 -4.01
CA ILE A 77 -8.16 -8.53 -5.32
C ILE A 77 -8.32 -9.94 -5.89
N THR A 78 -7.30 -10.78 -5.82
CA THR A 78 -7.38 -12.17 -6.29
C THR A 78 -8.36 -12.98 -5.46
N GLY A 79 -8.38 -12.79 -4.14
CA GLY A 79 -9.36 -13.42 -3.25
C GLY A 79 -10.80 -13.06 -3.61
N ILE A 80 -11.08 -11.76 -3.77
CA ILE A 80 -12.41 -11.27 -4.20
C ILE A 80 -12.76 -11.81 -5.59
N THR A 81 -11.82 -11.84 -6.52
CA THR A 81 -12.05 -12.34 -7.89
C THR A 81 -12.44 -13.81 -7.88
N LEU A 82 -11.70 -14.65 -7.12
CA LEU A 82 -11.95 -16.09 -7.02
C LEU A 82 -13.26 -16.39 -6.29
N SER A 83 -13.45 -15.84 -5.09
CA SER A 83 -14.67 -16.04 -4.31
C SER A 83 -15.89 -15.46 -5.02
N GLY A 84 -15.77 -14.27 -5.60
CA GLY A 84 -16.84 -13.63 -6.36
C GLY A 84 -17.26 -14.46 -7.58
N SER A 85 -16.30 -15.01 -8.32
CA SER A 85 -16.60 -15.89 -9.45
C SER A 85 -17.27 -17.19 -9.00
N LEU A 86 -16.83 -17.78 -7.89
CA LEU A 86 -17.44 -18.97 -7.30
C LEU A 86 -18.89 -18.72 -6.89
N TYR A 87 -19.15 -17.64 -6.15
CA TYR A 87 -20.51 -17.30 -5.72
C TYR A 87 -21.41 -16.95 -6.91
N LEU A 88 -20.90 -16.18 -7.88
CA LEU A 88 -21.66 -15.84 -9.08
C LEU A 88 -22.04 -17.10 -9.86
N PHE A 89 -21.09 -18.03 -10.07
CA PHE A 89 -21.37 -19.29 -10.73
C PHE A 89 -22.37 -20.14 -9.93
N GLY A 90 -22.19 -20.27 -8.61
CA GLY A 90 -23.10 -21.05 -7.77
C GLY A 90 -24.53 -20.51 -7.75
N LEU A 91 -24.70 -19.18 -7.71
CA LEU A 91 -26.01 -18.54 -7.79
C LEU A 91 -26.64 -18.67 -9.18
N ALA A 92 -25.85 -18.51 -10.25
CA ALA A 92 -26.32 -18.71 -11.61
C ALA A 92 -26.75 -20.17 -11.84
N TYR A 93 -25.99 -21.13 -11.32
CA TYR A 93 -26.31 -22.56 -11.38
C TYR A 93 -27.61 -22.87 -10.63
N LEU A 94 -27.82 -22.28 -9.45
CA LEU A 94 -29.07 -22.43 -8.69
C LEU A 94 -30.27 -21.83 -9.43
N ALA A 95 -30.10 -20.71 -10.11
CA ALA A 95 -31.15 -20.05 -10.87
C ALA A 95 -31.47 -20.74 -12.21
N ALA A 96 -30.53 -21.54 -12.74
CA ALA A 96 -30.58 -22.11 -14.08
C ALA A 96 -31.90 -22.83 -14.44
N PRO A 97 -32.50 -23.66 -13.55
CA PRO A 97 -33.77 -24.34 -13.87
C PRO A 97 -34.96 -23.38 -14.03
N TYR A 98 -34.90 -22.20 -13.43
CA TYR A 98 -35.97 -21.20 -13.46
C TYR A 98 -35.81 -20.21 -14.63
N THR A 99 -34.60 -20.05 -15.15
CA THR A 99 -34.28 -19.13 -16.25
C THR A 99 -34.14 -19.84 -17.60
N GLY A 100 -34.10 -21.17 -17.61
CA GLY A 100 -33.79 -21.97 -18.79
C GLY A 100 -32.32 -21.92 -19.20
N TRP A 101 -31.41 -21.54 -18.29
CA TRP A 101 -29.97 -21.54 -18.58
C TRP A 101 -29.40 -22.96 -18.56
N HIS A 102 -28.55 -23.26 -19.54
CA HIS A 102 -27.87 -24.55 -19.66
C HIS A 102 -26.47 -24.51 -19.05
N LEU A 103 -26.40 -24.67 -17.72
CA LEU A 103 -25.14 -24.65 -16.94
C LEU A 103 -24.67 -26.05 -16.51
N GLU A 104 -25.30 -27.11 -17.01
CA GLU A 104 -24.81 -28.47 -16.87
C GLU A 104 -23.47 -28.69 -17.59
N THR A 105 -22.67 -29.61 -17.06
CA THR A 105 -21.31 -29.89 -17.54
C THR A 105 -21.25 -30.14 -19.05
N ALA A 106 -22.20 -30.90 -19.61
CA ALA A 106 -22.21 -31.22 -21.05
C ALA A 106 -22.32 -29.96 -21.92
N SER A 107 -23.26 -29.06 -21.59
CA SER A 107 -23.50 -27.80 -22.30
C SER A 107 -22.35 -26.82 -22.13
N MET A 108 -21.78 -26.73 -20.94
CA MET A 108 -20.60 -25.88 -20.69
C MET A 108 -19.38 -26.37 -21.49
N VAL A 109 -19.09 -27.67 -21.48
CA VAL A 109 -17.96 -28.26 -22.22
C VAL A 109 -18.13 -28.04 -23.72
N ALA A 110 -19.33 -28.31 -24.27
CA ALA A 110 -19.61 -28.07 -25.69
C ALA A 110 -19.44 -26.59 -26.06
N THR A 111 -19.95 -25.68 -25.23
CA THR A 111 -19.83 -24.23 -25.43
C THR A 111 -18.37 -23.79 -25.44
N VAL A 112 -17.59 -24.17 -24.43
CA VAL A 112 -16.17 -23.81 -24.35
C VAL A 112 -15.37 -24.47 -25.46
N ALA A 113 -15.69 -25.70 -25.86
CA ALA A 113 -15.03 -26.39 -26.96
C ALA A 113 -15.17 -25.62 -28.29
N ALA A 114 -16.30 -24.96 -28.52
CA ALA A 114 -16.55 -24.14 -29.71
C ALA A 114 -15.81 -22.79 -29.70
N TRP A 115 -15.24 -22.35 -28.58
CA TRP A 115 -14.56 -21.06 -28.51
C TRP A 115 -13.24 -21.02 -29.30
N PRO A 116 -12.84 -19.84 -29.82
CA PRO A 116 -11.51 -19.62 -30.36
C PRO A 116 -10.42 -19.96 -29.32
N VAL A 117 -9.29 -20.48 -29.79
CA VAL A 117 -8.15 -20.84 -28.93
C VAL A 117 -7.70 -19.65 -28.05
N ALA A 118 -7.70 -18.44 -28.61
CA ALA A 118 -7.35 -17.24 -27.87
C ALA A 118 -8.30 -16.97 -26.68
N ALA A 119 -9.60 -17.19 -26.85
CA ALA A 119 -10.58 -17.01 -25.76
C ALA A 119 -10.41 -18.07 -24.66
N LYS A 120 -10.09 -19.32 -25.04
CA LYS A 120 -9.77 -20.39 -24.09
C LYS A 120 -8.53 -20.06 -23.26
N ILE A 121 -7.46 -19.61 -23.92
CA ILE A 121 -6.20 -19.20 -23.25
C ILE A 121 -6.45 -18.01 -22.32
N ALA A 122 -7.22 -17.02 -22.77
CA ALA A 122 -7.57 -15.86 -21.95
C ALA A 122 -8.34 -16.27 -20.69
N LEU A 123 -9.36 -17.13 -20.82
CA LEU A 123 -10.13 -17.62 -19.67
C LEU A 123 -9.27 -18.45 -18.72
N LYS A 124 -8.45 -19.38 -19.24
CA LYS A 124 -7.52 -20.18 -18.41
C LYS A 124 -6.54 -19.27 -17.67
N SER A 125 -5.98 -18.27 -18.34
CA SER A 125 -5.04 -17.31 -17.72
C SER A 125 -5.72 -16.46 -16.65
N PHE A 126 -6.93 -15.99 -16.93
CA PHE A 126 -7.70 -15.16 -16.01
C PHE A 126 -7.95 -15.85 -14.66
N PHE A 127 -8.16 -17.16 -14.64
CA PHE A 127 -8.34 -17.90 -13.38
C PHE A 127 -7.02 -18.46 -12.81
N ALA A 128 -6.08 -18.88 -13.66
CA ALA A 128 -4.82 -19.46 -13.20
C ALA A 128 -3.98 -18.46 -12.40
N PHE A 129 -3.78 -17.24 -12.92
CA PHE A 129 -2.93 -16.24 -12.26
C PHE A 129 -3.45 -15.84 -10.86
N PRO A 130 -4.73 -15.46 -10.70
CA PRO A 130 -5.29 -15.18 -9.38
C PRO A 130 -5.22 -16.37 -8.43
N MET A 131 -5.53 -17.58 -8.91
CA MET A 131 -5.50 -18.79 -8.10
C MET A 131 -4.11 -19.05 -7.54
N PHE A 132 -3.10 -19.16 -8.40
CA PHE A 132 -1.74 -19.45 -7.95
C PHE A 132 -1.14 -18.30 -7.13
N PHE A 133 -1.42 -17.04 -7.48
CA PHE A 133 -0.97 -15.90 -6.68
C PHE A 133 -1.58 -15.93 -5.27
N HIS A 134 -2.91 -16.08 -5.17
CA HIS A 134 -3.60 -16.10 -3.89
C HIS A 134 -3.13 -17.27 -3.02
N SER A 135 -2.90 -18.45 -3.61
CA SER A 135 -2.39 -19.61 -2.87
C SER A 135 -0.97 -19.40 -2.37
N PHE A 136 -0.01 -19.00 -3.22
CA PHE A 136 1.39 -18.84 -2.78
C PHE A 136 1.58 -17.66 -1.84
N ASN A 137 0.96 -16.52 -2.13
CA ASN A 137 1.02 -15.39 -1.24
C ASN A 137 0.21 -15.64 0.05
N GLY A 138 -0.86 -16.44 -0.01
CA GLY A 138 -1.58 -16.93 1.17
C GLY A 138 -0.70 -17.77 2.10
N VAL A 139 0.07 -18.72 1.56
CA VAL A 139 1.06 -19.49 2.36
C VAL A 139 2.07 -18.54 3.03
N ARG A 140 2.55 -17.52 2.30
CA ARG A 140 3.44 -16.50 2.87
C ARG A 140 2.78 -15.72 4.01
N HIS A 141 1.50 -15.39 3.91
CA HIS A 141 0.74 -14.77 5.01
C HIS A 141 0.61 -15.71 6.21
N LEU A 142 0.31 -16.99 6.01
CA LEU A 142 0.25 -17.97 7.09
C LEU A 142 1.59 -18.13 7.82
N LEU A 143 2.71 -18.07 7.08
CA LEU A 143 4.05 -18.05 7.69
C LEU A 143 4.26 -16.80 8.55
N TRP A 144 3.75 -15.64 8.13
CA TRP A 144 3.76 -14.43 8.95
C TRP A 144 2.89 -14.61 10.20
N ASP A 145 1.71 -15.20 10.09
CA ASP A 145 0.82 -15.38 11.25
C ASP A 145 1.46 -16.24 12.37
N ILE A 146 2.40 -17.12 12.02
CA ILE A 146 3.17 -17.92 12.98
C ILE A 146 4.53 -17.31 13.37
N GLY A 147 4.82 -16.07 12.99
CA GLY A 147 6.05 -15.37 13.41
C GLY A 147 7.27 -15.56 12.48
N VAL A 148 7.12 -16.16 11.29
CA VAL A 148 8.26 -16.51 10.41
C VAL A 148 8.44 -15.48 9.28
N GLY A 149 9.67 -15.01 9.06
CA GLY A 149 10.03 -14.28 7.82
C GLY A 149 9.74 -12.78 7.80
N PHE A 150 9.85 -12.11 8.96
CA PHE A 150 9.50 -10.69 9.15
C PHE A 150 10.61 -9.68 8.87
N THR A 151 11.85 -10.10 8.63
CA THR A 151 12.90 -9.13 8.27
C THR A 151 12.60 -8.52 6.90
N ASN A 152 12.94 -7.25 6.69
CA ASN A 152 12.70 -6.56 5.42
C ASN A 152 13.25 -7.33 4.21
N GLN A 153 14.44 -7.94 4.35
CA GLN A 153 15.05 -8.74 3.29
C GLN A 153 14.24 -10.01 2.98
N GLN A 154 13.76 -10.72 4.01
CA GLN A 154 12.93 -11.91 3.84
C GLN A 154 11.57 -11.55 3.22
N VAL A 155 10.93 -10.47 3.69
CA VAL A 155 9.65 -10.00 3.14
C VAL A 155 9.77 -9.67 1.66
N ILE A 156 10.85 -8.99 1.24
CA ILE A 156 11.10 -8.68 -0.18
C ILE A 156 11.37 -9.95 -0.99
N ARG A 157 12.27 -10.82 -0.51
CA ARG A 157 12.62 -12.07 -1.21
C ARG A 157 11.40 -12.97 -1.39
N THR A 158 10.67 -13.25 -0.32
CA THR A 158 9.46 -14.09 -0.36
C THR A 158 8.36 -13.50 -1.23
N GLY A 159 8.23 -12.16 -1.27
CA GLY A 159 7.28 -11.49 -2.17
C GLY A 159 7.60 -11.74 -3.64
N TRP A 160 8.86 -11.59 -4.04
CA TRP A 160 9.30 -11.88 -5.41
C TRP A 160 9.29 -13.38 -5.73
N SER A 161 9.61 -14.25 -4.78
CA SER A 161 9.49 -15.70 -4.94
C SER A 161 8.04 -16.12 -5.21
N ALA A 162 7.07 -15.56 -4.48
CA ALA A 162 5.66 -15.83 -4.72
C ALA A 162 5.24 -15.42 -6.15
N ILE A 163 5.64 -14.23 -6.61
CA ILE A 163 5.39 -13.77 -7.98
C ILE A 163 6.00 -14.73 -9.01
N ALA A 164 7.27 -15.11 -8.83
CA ALA A 164 7.96 -16.00 -9.76
C ALA A 164 7.26 -17.37 -9.85
N LEU A 165 6.90 -17.95 -8.71
CA LEU A 165 6.14 -19.20 -8.65
C LEU A 165 4.80 -19.08 -9.36
N THR A 166 4.03 -18.00 -9.10
CA THR A 166 2.76 -17.74 -9.79
C THR A 166 2.94 -17.72 -11.30
N VAL A 167 3.93 -16.99 -11.82
CA VAL A 167 4.14 -16.87 -13.27
C VAL A 167 4.45 -18.25 -13.87
N VAL A 168 5.40 -18.98 -13.29
CA VAL A 168 5.82 -20.29 -13.80
C VAL A 168 4.66 -21.28 -13.77
N THR A 169 3.95 -21.42 -12.65
CA THR A 169 2.87 -22.39 -12.53
C THR A 169 1.65 -22.02 -13.37
N SER A 170 1.32 -20.73 -13.47
CA SER A 170 0.19 -20.27 -14.30
C SER A 170 0.46 -20.51 -15.77
N LEU A 171 1.65 -20.19 -16.26
CA LEU A 171 2.02 -20.45 -17.66
C LEU A 171 2.05 -21.95 -17.95
N TYR A 172 2.61 -22.76 -17.05
CA TYR A 172 2.57 -24.20 -17.19
C TYR A 172 1.12 -24.72 -17.32
N TYR A 173 0.25 -24.30 -16.41
CA TYR A 173 -1.16 -24.72 -16.41
C TYR A 173 -1.94 -24.24 -17.65
N VAL A 174 -1.64 -23.04 -18.16
CA VAL A 174 -2.37 -22.47 -19.31
C VAL A 174 -2.00 -23.18 -20.61
N PHE A 175 -0.73 -23.55 -20.80
CA PHE A 175 -0.21 -24.02 -22.09
C PHE A 175 0.04 -25.53 -22.16
N PHE A 176 0.26 -26.21 -21.04
CA PHE A 176 0.66 -27.63 -21.02
C PHE A 176 -0.32 -28.56 -20.32
N GLN A 177 -1.35 -28.01 -19.67
CA GLN A 177 -2.55 -28.69 -19.17
C GLN A 177 -3.75 -28.05 -19.87
#